data_AF-A0A6I2U9W2-F1
#
_entry.id   AF-A0A6I2U9W2-F1
#
_cell.length_a   1.000
_cell.length_b   1.000
_cell.length_c   1.000
_cell.angle_alpha   90.00
_cell.angle_beta   90.00
_cell.angle_gamma   90.00
#
_symmetry.space_group_name_H-M   'P 1'
#
loop_
_entity.id
_entity.type
_entity.pdbx_description
1 polymer ?
#
loop_
_entity_poly.entity_id
_entity_poly.type
_entity_poly.pdbx_seq_one_letter_code
_entity_poly.pdbx_strand_id
1 'polypeptide(L)'
;MIQLLRKVWKNEHGFSMLELLVYIGIVGVIAAFAVPRYTNTMAMANTAKIQSDLQTLDAAITMYQLQNGTNPSDISSDLGEYVAHLDKLSPPTGKCLLKEDGIVDITATEYVLAENGEEARFQGHTVDEFGKGNDSSSSGVNG
;
A
#
# COMPACT_ATOMS: atom_id res chain seq x y z
N MET A 1 -26.88 -61.14 -32.67
CA MET A 1 -25.45 -61.45 -32.47
C MET A 1 -24.79 -60.22 -31.84
N ILE A 2 -24.55 -60.29 -30.53
CA ILE A 2 -23.96 -59.22 -29.73
C ILE A 2 -22.44 -59.28 -29.93
N GLN A 3 -21.85 -58.25 -30.53
CA GLN A 3 -20.40 -58.06 -30.60
C GLN A 3 -20.02 -56.81 -29.81
N LEU A 4 -19.95 -57.03 -28.49
CA LEU A 4 -18.86 -56.62 -27.61
C LEU A 4 -18.31 -55.20 -27.78
N LEU A 5 -19.00 -54.25 -27.13
CA LEU A 5 -18.47 -52.94 -26.76
C LEU A 5 -17.28 -53.15 -25.80
N ARG A 6 -16.06 -53.12 -26.35
CA ARG A 6 -14.80 -53.36 -25.65
C ARG A 6 -14.58 -52.29 -24.57
N LYS A 7 -14.90 -52.70 -23.35
CA LYS A 7 -14.55 -52.15 -22.03
C LYS A 7 -13.30 -51.24 -22.05
N VAL A 8 -13.50 -49.92 -22.02
CA VAL A 8 -12.45 -48.95 -21.67
C VAL A 8 -12.23 -49.08 -20.16
N TRP A 9 -11.09 -49.65 -19.75
CA TRP A 9 -10.65 -49.56 -18.36
C TRP A 9 -10.17 -48.13 -18.14
N LYS A 10 -11.08 -47.31 -17.63
CA LYS A 10 -10.78 -45.97 -17.17
C LYS A 10 -10.03 -46.15 -15.85
N ASN A 11 -8.70 -45.97 -15.88
CA ASN A 11 -7.88 -45.85 -14.68
C ASN A 11 -8.26 -44.53 -13.98
N GLU A 12 -9.40 -44.53 -13.29
CA GLU A 12 -9.82 -43.44 -12.42
C GLU A 12 -9.00 -43.55 -11.14
N HIS A 13 -7.77 -43.04 -11.17
CA HIS A 13 -6.99 -42.74 -9.97
C HIS A 13 -7.73 -41.62 -9.23
N GLY A 14 -8.62 -42.00 -8.31
CA GLY A 14 -9.28 -41.08 -7.41
C GLY A 14 -8.30 -40.50 -6.38
N PHE A 15 -8.49 -39.23 -6.03
CA PHE A 15 -7.72 -38.55 -4.98
C PHE A 15 -7.96 -39.23 -3.63
N SER A 16 -6.89 -39.58 -2.91
CA SER A 16 -7.03 -40.11 -1.55
C SER A 16 -7.41 -38.98 -0.58
N MET A 17 -8.31 -39.25 0.38
CA MET A 17 -8.58 -38.30 1.47
C MET A 17 -7.30 -37.95 2.25
N LEU A 18 -6.37 -38.90 2.37
CA LEU A 18 -5.07 -38.69 3.00
C LEU A 18 -4.22 -37.68 2.21
N GLU A 19 -4.28 -37.74 0.88
CA GLU A 19 -3.51 -36.86 -0.01
C GLU A 19 -4.00 -35.41 0.12
N LEU A 20 -5.32 -35.21 0.21
CA LEU A 20 -5.89 -33.91 0.50
C LEU A 20 -5.47 -33.38 1.87
N LEU A 21 -5.48 -34.26 2.89
CA LEU A 21 -5.15 -33.89 4.26
C LEU A 21 -3.71 -33.42 4.39
N VAL A 22 -2.75 -34.15 3.80
CA VAL A 22 -1.34 -33.74 3.81
C VAL A 22 -1.15 -32.45 3.02
N TYR A 23 -1.85 -32.26 1.90
CA TYR A 23 -1.75 -31.06 1.07
C TYR A 23 -2.20 -29.80 1.81
N ILE A 24 -3.39 -29.81 2.42
CA ILE A 24 -3.88 -28.66 3.20
C ILE A 24 -3.03 -28.42 4.45
N GLY A 25 -2.41 -29.47 5.00
CA GLY A 25 -1.44 -29.34 6.08
C GLY A 25 -0.21 -28.53 5.67
N ILE A 26 0.39 -28.84 4.51
CA ILE A 26 1.54 -28.10 3.97
C ILE A 26 1.14 -26.65 3.64
N VAL A 27 0.00 -26.45 2.97
CA VAL A 27 -0.51 -25.10 2.64
C VAL A 27 -0.77 -24.29 3.91
N GLY A 28 -1.32 -24.91 4.97
CA GLY A 28 -1.57 -24.25 6.25
C GLY A 28 -0.29 -23.73 6.91
N VAL A 29 0.78 -24.53 6.91
CA VAL A 29 2.08 -24.10 7.47
C VAL A 29 2.66 -22.93 6.69
N ILE A 30 2.61 -22.97 5.34
CA ILE A 30 3.11 -21.87 4.50
C ILE A 30 2.26 -20.61 4.71
N ALA A 31 0.94 -20.74 4.74
CA ALA A 31 0.01 -19.63 4.91
C ALA A 31 0.20 -18.90 6.24
N ALA A 32 0.49 -19.62 7.33
CA ALA A 32 0.71 -19.05 8.66
C ALA A 32 1.84 -17.99 8.68
N PHE A 33 2.92 -18.21 7.93
CA PHE A 33 4.01 -17.22 7.82
C PHE A 33 3.81 -16.22 6.68
N ALA A 34 3.17 -16.65 5.59
CA ALA A 34 3.02 -15.83 4.39
C ALA A 34 2.06 -14.65 4.60
N VAL A 35 0.92 -14.86 5.28
CA VAL A 35 -0.11 -13.82 5.48
C VAL A 35 0.42 -12.58 6.24
N PRO A 36 1.02 -12.69 7.44
CA PRO A 36 1.53 -11.52 8.15
C PRO A 36 2.65 -10.81 7.38
N ARG A 37 3.51 -11.56 6.67
CA ARG A 37 4.56 -10.96 5.84
C ARG A 37 4.00 -10.21 4.62
N TYR A 38 2.97 -10.75 3.99
CA TYR A 38 2.33 -10.14 2.84
C TYR A 38 1.68 -8.81 3.21
N THR A 39 0.92 -8.77 4.31
CA THR A 39 0.25 -7.54 4.77
C THR A 39 1.25 -6.43 5.10
N ASN A 40 2.37 -6.75 5.76
CA ASN A 40 3.42 -5.77 6.07
C ASN A 40 4.11 -5.26 4.79
N THR A 41 4.48 -6.15 3.87
CA THR A 41 5.08 -5.77 2.57
C THR A 41 4.15 -4.85 1.77
N MET A 42 2.86 -5.16 1.73
CA MET A 42 1.87 -4.31 1.05
C MET A 42 1.72 -2.95 1.73
N ALA A 43 1.68 -2.91 3.06
CA ALA A 43 1.66 -1.65 3.80
C ALA A 43 2.91 -0.80 3.52
N MET A 44 4.10 -1.40 3.46
CA MET A 44 5.34 -0.69 3.08
C MET A 44 5.28 -0.14 1.65
N ALA A 45 4.79 -0.93 0.68
CA ALA A 45 4.67 -0.50 -0.70
C ALA A 45 3.69 0.69 -0.85
N ASN A 46 2.55 0.60 -0.18
CA ASN A 46 1.56 1.68 -0.14
C ASN A 46 2.14 2.95 0.50
N THR A 47 2.88 2.80 1.59
CA THR A 47 3.54 3.92 2.29
C THR A 47 4.57 4.60 1.40
N ALA A 48 5.40 3.82 0.70
CA ALA A 48 6.39 4.37 -0.24
C ALA A 48 5.71 5.13 -1.40
N LYS A 49 4.57 4.63 -1.90
CA LYS A 49 3.79 5.35 -2.91
C LYS A 49 3.24 6.67 -2.35
N ILE A 50 2.62 6.66 -1.18
CA ILE A 50 2.11 7.88 -0.52
C ILE A 50 3.23 8.90 -0.33
N GLN A 51 4.39 8.47 0.17
CA GLN A 51 5.55 9.35 0.34
C GLN A 51 6.01 9.95 -0.98
N SER A 52 6.12 9.14 -2.04
CA SER A 52 6.52 9.63 -3.37
C SER A 52 5.51 10.64 -3.93
N ASP A 53 4.22 10.39 -3.74
CA ASP A 53 3.15 11.26 -4.21
C ASP A 53 3.19 12.60 -3.44
N LEU A 54 3.32 12.56 -2.11
CA LEU A 54 3.45 13.76 -1.25
C LEU A 54 4.71 14.57 -1.58
N GLN A 55 5.87 13.93 -1.76
CA GLN A 55 7.10 14.63 -2.16
C GLN A 55 6.97 15.32 -3.52
N THR A 56 6.25 14.70 -4.44
CA THR A 56 5.98 15.29 -5.75
C THR A 56 5.09 16.53 -5.61
N LEU A 57 4.07 16.46 -4.75
CA LEU A 57 3.21 17.61 -4.43
C LEU A 57 3.99 18.72 -3.73
N ASP A 58 4.79 18.42 -2.71
CA ASP A 58 5.60 19.42 -1.98
C ASP A 58 6.60 20.14 -2.91
N ALA A 59 7.22 19.40 -3.82
CA ALA A 59 8.08 19.98 -4.85
C ALA A 59 7.29 20.92 -5.79
N ALA A 60 6.09 20.51 -6.21
CA ALA A 60 5.24 21.33 -7.05
C ALA A 60 4.72 22.58 -6.33
N ILE A 61 4.36 22.47 -5.04
CA ILE A 61 3.98 23.60 -4.17
C ILE A 61 5.13 24.61 -4.11
N THR A 62 6.35 24.13 -3.86
CA THR A 62 7.55 24.98 -3.80
C THR A 62 7.77 25.70 -5.13
N MET A 63 7.63 25.01 -6.27
CA MET A 63 7.79 25.62 -7.59
C MET A 63 6.71 26.67 -7.89
N TYR A 64 5.44 26.37 -7.54
CA TYR A 64 4.34 27.31 -7.68
C TYR A 64 4.60 28.59 -6.87
N GLN A 65 4.99 28.45 -5.61
CA GLN A 65 5.34 29.59 -4.76
C GLN A 65 6.49 30.42 -5.34
N LEU A 66 7.50 29.77 -5.91
CA LEU A 66 8.65 30.45 -6.50
C LEU A 66 8.28 31.27 -7.74
N GLN A 67 7.29 30.81 -8.51
CA GLN A 67 6.85 31.45 -9.76
C GLN A 67 5.77 32.51 -9.52
N ASN A 68 4.80 32.24 -8.64
CA ASN A 68 3.62 33.08 -8.42
C ASN A 68 3.70 33.93 -7.14
N GLY A 69 4.66 33.67 -6.25
CA GLY A 69 4.84 34.39 -4.98
C GLY A 69 3.71 34.19 -3.98
N THR A 70 2.82 33.23 -4.22
CA THR A 70 1.65 32.90 -3.39
C THR A 70 1.53 31.39 -3.25
N ASN A 71 0.89 30.93 -2.17
CA ASN A 71 0.71 29.50 -1.93
C ASN A 71 -0.47 28.96 -2.75
N PRO A 72 -0.39 27.72 -3.26
CA PRO A 72 -1.50 27.09 -3.94
C PRO A 72 -2.67 26.87 -2.98
N SER A 73 -3.88 27.04 -3.52
CA SER A 73 -5.15 26.85 -2.81
C SER A 73 -5.82 25.52 -3.14
N ASP A 74 -5.54 24.98 -4.34
CA ASP A 74 -6.11 23.72 -4.82
C ASP A 74 -5.10 22.93 -5.66
N ILE A 75 -5.05 21.61 -5.44
CA ILE A 75 -4.11 20.72 -6.13
C ILE A 75 -4.43 20.62 -7.62
N SER A 76 -5.71 20.52 -7.98
CA SER A 76 -6.11 20.30 -9.36
C SER A 76 -5.96 21.56 -10.21
N SER A 77 -6.30 22.74 -9.66
CA SER A 77 -6.21 23.99 -10.42
C SER A 77 -4.82 24.60 -10.44
N ASP A 78 -4.10 24.58 -9.32
CA ASP A 78 -2.88 25.39 -9.17
C ASP A 78 -1.62 24.57 -9.47
N LEU A 79 -1.64 23.27 -9.18
CA LEU A 79 -0.47 22.38 -9.31
C LEU A 79 -0.47 21.56 -10.61
N GLY A 80 -1.51 21.69 -11.44
CA GLY A 80 -1.67 20.94 -12.70
C GLY A 80 -0.56 21.10 -13.73
N GLU A 81 0.10 22.27 -13.78
CA GLU A 81 1.25 22.49 -14.67
C GLU A 81 2.58 21.95 -14.11
N TYR A 82 2.66 21.75 -12.80
CA TYR A 82 3.90 21.37 -12.11
C TYR A 82 3.98 19.87 -11.81
N VAL A 83 2.85 19.17 -11.80
CA VAL A 83 2.78 17.72 -11.58
C VAL A 83 2.38 17.02 -12.89
N ALA A 84 3.31 16.26 -13.45
CA ALA A 84 3.00 15.41 -14.60
C ALA A 84 2.00 14.31 -14.20
N HIS A 85 0.91 14.19 -14.95
CA HIS A 85 -0.15 13.19 -14.72
C HIS A 85 -0.84 13.28 -13.35
N LEU A 86 -1.33 14.48 -13.01
CA LEU A 86 -2.14 14.72 -11.82
C LEU A 86 -3.38 13.80 -11.76
N ASP A 87 -3.90 13.38 -12.91
CA ASP A 87 -4.98 12.39 -13.06
C ASP A 87 -4.65 10.99 -12.49
N LYS A 88 -3.37 10.67 -12.33
CA LYS A 88 -2.90 9.39 -11.78
C LYS A 88 -2.48 9.47 -10.33
N LEU A 89 -2.53 10.67 -9.74
CA LEU A 89 -2.17 10.90 -8.35
C LEU A 89 -3.33 10.50 -7.42
N SER A 90 -3.61 9.20 -7.38
CA SER A 90 -4.58 8.63 -6.45
C SER A 90 -3.86 7.84 -5.35
N PRO A 91 -4.23 8.06 -4.08
CA PRO A 91 -3.71 7.27 -2.98
C PRO A 91 -3.97 5.77 -3.18
N PRO A 92 -3.03 4.90 -2.78
CA PRO A 92 -3.24 3.46 -2.78
C PRO A 92 -4.31 3.07 -1.75
N THR A 93 -4.93 1.90 -1.94
CA THR A 93 -5.93 1.36 -1.01
C THR A 93 -5.34 0.28 -0.10
N GLY A 94 -6.03 0.01 1.01
CA GLY A 94 -5.62 -1.01 1.98
C GLY A 94 -5.02 -0.39 3.23
N LYS A 95 -3.79 -0.77 3.58
CA LYS A 95 -3.10 -0.32 4.79
C LYS A 95 -1.83 0.45 4.44
N CYS A 96 -1.43 1.38 5.29
CA CYS A 96 -0.14 2.07 5.25
C CYS A 96 0.54 1.99 6.62
N LEU A 97 1.77 2.49 6.70
CA LEU A 97 2.57 2.57 7.92
C LEU A 97 2.73 4.03 8.32
N LEU A 98 2.35 4.33 9.55
CA LEU A 98 2.67 5.56 10.25
C LEU A 98 3.74 5.27 11.31
N LYS A 99 4.61 6.25 11.55
CA LYS A 99 5.69 6.11 12.52
C LYS A 99 5.18 5.95 13.95
N GLU A 100 4.10 6.64 14.31
CA GLU A 100 3.53 6.61 15.66
C GLU A 100 2.53 5.46 15.84
N ASP A 101 1.61 5.29 14.89
CA ASP A 101 0.48 4.35 15.01
C ASP A 101 0.74 2.97 14.39
N GLY A 102 1.86 2.77 13.68
CA GLY A 102 2.17 1.53 13.00
C GLY A 102 1.28 1.29 11.78
N ILE A 103 0.70 0.08 11.65
CA ILE A 103 -0.12 -0.27 10.47
C ILE A 103 -1.53 0.30 10.63
N VAL A 104 -1.89 1.27 9.79
CA VAL A 104 -3.18 1.96 9.79
C VAL A 104 -3.92 1.73 8.47
N ASP A 105 -5.25 1.69 8.53
CA ASP A 105 -6.09 1.58 7.34
C ASP A 105 -6.14 2.90 6.56
N ILE A 106 -6.11 2.79 5.24
CA ILE A 106 -6.23 3.92 4.33
C ILE A 106 -7.72 4.15 4.07
N THR A 107 -8.21 5.31 4.50
CA THR A 107 -9.61 5.72 4.39
C THR A 107 -9.81 6.91 3.45
N ALA A 108 -8.80 7.79 3.32
CA ALA A 108 -8.87 8.92 2.39
C ALA A 108 -8.66 8.48 0.94
N THR A 109 -9.42 9.10 0.04
CA THR A 109 -9.36 8.87 -1.41
C THR A 109 -8.58 9.94 -2.16
N GLU A 110 -8.16 11.00 -1.47
CA GLU A 110 -7.50 12.16 -2.06
C GLU A 110 -6.38 12.70 -1.15
N TYR A 111 -5.44 13.40 -1.78
CA TYR A 111 -4.44 14.22 -1.11
C TYR A 111 -5.00 15.61 -0.87
N VAL A 112 -4.65 16.23 0.24
CA VAL A 112 -5.13 17.56 0.61
C VAL A 112 -3.94 18.48 0.86
N LEU A 113 -4.11 19.78 0.61
CA LEU A 113 -3.14 20.78 1.04
C LEU A 113 -3.39 21.12 2.52
N ALA A 114 -2.32 21.43 3.24
CA ALA A 114 -2.44 22.07 4.54
C ALA A 114 -3.16 23.43 4.41
N GLU A 115 -3.79 23.91 5.48
CA GLU A 115 -4.56 25.17 5.43
C GLU A 115 -3.71 26.40 5.04
N ASN A 116 -2.40 26.36 5.30
CA ASN A 116 -1.44 27.38 4.88
C ASN A 116 -1.02 27.26 3.40
N GLY A 117 -1.32 26.14 2.72
CA GLY A 117 -0.92 25.84 1.35
C GLY A 117 0.58 25.56 1.17
N GLU A 118 1.32 25.32 2.25
CA GLU A 118 2.78 25.15 2.19
C GLU A 118 3.22 23.69 2.04
N GLU A 119 2.34 22.75 2.38
CA GLU A 119 2.65 21.31 2.43
C GLU A 119 1.46 20.48 1.98
N ALA A 120 1.73 19.33 1.36
CA ALA A 120 0.73 18.32 1.07
C ALA A 120 0.57 17.36 2.26
N ARG A 121 -0.67 16.93 2.50
CA ARG A 121 -1.04 15.99 3.56
C ARG A 121 -1.87 14.85 3.01
N PHE A 122 -1.74 13.69 3.65
CA PHE A 122 -2.58 12.53 3.41
C PHE A 122 -3.15 12.02 4.73
N GLN A 123 -4.48 11.85 4.83
CA GLN A 123 -5.16 11.49 6.08
C GLN A 123 -4.78 12.38 7.28
N GLY A 124 -4.50 13.66 7.03
CA GLY A 124 -4.06 14.60 8.07
C GLY A 124 -2.57 14.50 8.43
N HIS A 125 -1.79 13.61 7.80
CA HIS A 125 -0.36 13.41 8.06
C HIS A 125 0.53 13.96 6.94
N THR A 126 1.72 14.45 7.29
CA THR A 126 2.76 14.88 6.33
C THR A 126 3.63 13.69 5.89
N VAL A 127 4.45 13.89 4.85
CA VAL A 127 5.37 12.86 4.32
C VAL A 127 6.25 12.22 5.38
N ASP A 128 6.72 13.01 6.36
CA ASP A 128 7.65 12.57 7.39
C ASP A 128 7.01 11.66 8.44
N GLU A 129 5.69 11.68 8.58
CA GLU A 129 4.97 10.85 9.55
C GLU A 129 4.71 9.44 9.00
N PHE A 130 4.78 9.28 7.68
CA PHE A 130 4.72 7.98 7.03
C PHE A 130 6.05 7.21 7.18
N GLY A 131 5.95 5.90 7.33
CA GLY A 131 7.10 5.01 7.38
C GLY A 131 7.10 4.10 8.60
N LYS A 132 8.11 3.23 8.67
CA LYS A 132 8.31 2.41 9.85
C LYS A 132 8.76 3.33 11.00
N GLY A 133 7.99 3.34 12.09
CA GLY A 133 8.41 3.98 13.33
C GLY A 133 9.78 3.46 13.75
N ASN A 134 10.66 4.34 14.22
CA ASN A 134 11.78 3.87 15.01
C ASN A 134 11.18 3.26 16.27
N ASP A 135 11.52 2.02 16.59
CA ASP A 135 11.28 1.44 17.92
C ASP A 135 12.15 2.21 18.95
N SER A 136 11.87 3.49 19.18
CA SER A 136 12.51 4.31 20.20
C SER A 136 11.81 4.10 21.53
N SER A 137 11.77 2.85 22.00
CA SER A 137 11.86 2.58 23.43
C SER A 137 13.33 2.74 23.87
N SER A 138 13.89 3.93 23.67
CA SER A 138 15.10 4.39 24.33
C SER A 138 14.91 5.85 24.74
N SER A 139 14.00 6.08 25.69
CA SER A 139 14.28 7.11 26.69
C SER A 139 15.49 6.66 27.51
N GLY A 140 16.54 7.46 27.51
CA GLY A 140 17.82 7.22 28.19
C GLY A 140 18.86 8.23 27.70
N VAL A 141 18.71 9.52 28.00
CA VAL A 141 19.37 10.20 29.14
C VAL A 141 20.83 10.59 28.82
N ASN A 142 21.03 11.92 28.70
CA ASN A 142 22.19 12.76 29.02
C ASN A 142 23.59 12.46 28.44
N GLY A 143 24.15 13.51 27.84
CA GLY A 143 25.57 13.72 27.55
C GLY A 143 25.78 15.09 26.95
#